data_AF-A0A371HQ71-F1
#
_entry.id   AF-A0A371HQ71-F1
#
_cell.length_a   1.000
_cell.length_b   1.000
_cell.length_c   1.000
_cell.angle_alpha   90.00
_cell.angle_beta   90.00
_cell.angle_gamma   90.00
#
_symmetry.space_group_name_H-M   'P 1'
#
loop_
_entity.id
_entity.type
_entity.pdbx_description
1 polymer ?
#
loop_
_entity_poly.entity_id
_entity_poly.type
_entity_poly.pdbx_seq_one_letter_code
_entity_poly.pdbx_strand_id
1 'polypeptide(L)'
;METRLLKFVSFFLFIYLFGYFIVFRKWSPKTRPEASSCFISLFHGTPAALLAAAAILAAPHRGLADANTKFQNLVLDYSAAYFVADLAHLAAFFGGGGDTKFVCHHLATLFVIVTCRHVAAHGAVAVLSLLALAEATSVLQNAWALARARRGDARVAARVCDALSVPFYGLYSVVRGLFGPYVVLRMVGFYSSGGAEGVIATWVWVSWVVVVSMAIVGSLVWVSNLWVEVYRERFRKVEEKIT
;
A
#
# COMPACT_ATOMS: atom_id res chain seq x y z
N MET A 1 1.48 2.73 -26.50
CA MET A 1 1.22 1.46 -25.77
C MET A 1 -0.14 1.58 -25.10
N GLU A 2 -1.09 0.70 -25.42
CA GLU A 2 -2.46 0.77 -24.89
C GLU A 2 -2.46 0.65 -23.36
N THR A 3 -3.15 1.57 -22.67
CA THR A 3 -3.32 1.51 -21.21
C THR A 3 -4.56 0.69 -20.87
N ARG A 4 -4.49 -0.11 -19.81
CA ARG A 4 -5.64 -0.87 -19.26
C ARG A 4 -6.26 -0.21 -18.03
N LEU A 5 -5.84 1.02 -17.70
CA LEU A 5 -6.25 1.74 -16.49
C LEU A 5 -7.77 1.76 -16.31
N LEU A 6 -8.53 2.21 -17.31
CA LEU A 6 -10.00 2.31 -17.21
C LEU A 6 -10.67 0.95 -16.94
N LYS A 7 -10.19 -0.12 -17.59
CA LYS A 7 -10.71 -1.48 -17.38
C LYS A 7 -10.51 -1.92 -15.93
N PHE A 8 -9.31 -1.67 -15.39
CA PHE A 8 -9.03 -1.98 -13.98
C PHE A 8 -9.77 -1.06 -13.01
N VAL A 9 -9.98 0.23 -13.33
CA VAL A 9 -10.80 1.13 -12.50
C VAL A 9 -12.22 0.61 -12.43
N SER A 10 -12.83 0.22 -13.55
CA SER A 10 -14.17 -0.39 -13.56
C SER A 10 -14.20 -1.67 -12.74
N PHE A 11 -13.16 -2.51 -12.79
CA PHE A 11 -13.04 -3.71 -11.98
C PHE A 11 -13.00 -3.40 -10.47
N PHE A 12 -12.16 -2.45 -10.04
CA PHE A 12 -12.07 -2.08 -8.61
C PHE A 12 -13.33 -1.37 -8.12
N LEU A 13 -13.96 -0.52 -8.94
CA LEU A 13 -15.26 0.08 -8.62
C LEU A 13 -16.34 -0.98 -8.47
N PHE A 14 -16.37 -1.99 -9.35
CA PHE A 14 -17.29 -3.11 -9.20
C PHE A 14 -17.09 -3.85 -7.88
N ILE A 15 -15.84 -4.18 -7.51
CA ILE A 15 -15.52 -4.83 -6.23
C ILE A 15 -15.92 -3.93 -5.05
N TYR A 16 -15.68 -2.62 -5.14
CA TYR A 16 -16.07 -1.65 -4.12
C TYR A 16 -17.58 -1.68 -3.90
N LEU A 17 -18.36 -1.52 -4.98
CA LEU A 17 -19.82 -1.52 -4.92
C LEU A 17 -20.37 -2.86 -4.45
N PHE A 18 -19.77 -3.97 -4.88
CA PHE A 18 -20.12 -5.31 -4.39
C PHE A 18 -19.83 -5.45 -2.87
N GLY A 19 -18.67 -4.98 -2.42
CA GLY A 19 -18.31 -4.91 -1.01
C GLY A 19 -19.35 -4.10 -0.21
N TYR A 20 -19.67 -2.90 -0.70
CA TYR A 20 -20.56 -1.96 -0.04
C TYR A 20 -22.01 -2.46 0.04
N PHE A 21 -22.59 -2.87 -1.09
CA PHE A 21 -24.01 -3.21 -1.18
C PHE A 21 -24.33 -4.66 -0.84
N ILE A 22 -23.36 -5.58 -0.94
CA ILE A 22 -23.59 -7.01 -0.76
C ILE A 22 -22.86 -7.53 0.49
N VAL A 23 -21.53 -7.44 0.53
CA VAL A 23 -20.70 -8.05 1.58
C VAL A 23 -20.92 -7.37 2.94
N PHE A 24 -20.81 -6.05 2.98
CA PHE A 24 -20.92 -5.25 4.20
C PHE A 24 -22.27 -4.57 4.36
N ARG A 25 -23.30 -5.07 3.66
CA ARG A 25 -24.65 -4.47 3.67
C ARG A 25 -25.29 -4.34 5.06
N LYS A 26 -24.87 -5.20 6.00
CA LYS A 26 -25.33 -5.20 7.41
C LYS A 26 -24.44 -4.36 8.34
N TRP A 27 -23.33 -3.83 7.86
CA TRP A 27 -22.46 -2.96 8.65
C TRP A 27 -23.08 -1.56 8.73
N SER A 28 -22.72 -0.81 9.77
CA SER A 28 -23.25 0.55 9.95
C SER A 28 -22.83 1.45 8.78
N PRO A 29 -23.63 2.48 8.43
CA PRO A 29 -23.25 3.44 7.40
C PRO A 29 -21.91 4.14 7.65
N LYS A 30 -21.47 4.18 8.91
CA LYS A 30 -20.17 4.77 9.32
C LYS A 30 -18.98 3.88 8.97
N THR A 31 -19.06 2.57 9.20
CA THR A 31 -17.91 1.64 9.00
C THR A 31 -17.96 0.89 7.67
N ARG A 32 -19.13 0.82 7.03
CA ARG A 32 -19.30 0.15 5.73
C ARG A 32 -18.43 0.72 4.61
N PRO A 33 -18.28 2.06 4.44
CA PRO A 33 -17.41 2.61 3.40
C PRO A 33 -15.95 2.17 3.58
N GLU A 34 -15.41 2.26 4.80
CA GLU A 34 -14.04 1.84 5.13
C GLU A 34 -13.84 0.32 4.95
N ALA A 35 -14.83 -0.48 5.33
CA ALA A 35 -14.78 -1.93 5.11
C ALA A 35 -14.74 -2.28 3.62
N SER A 36 -15.45 -1.52 2.79
CA SER A 36 -15.46 -1.69 1.33
C SER A 36 -14.13 -1.26 0.70
N SER A 37 -13.50 -0.20 1.22
CA SER A 37 -12.13 0.20 0.87
C SER A 37 -11.11 -0.90 1.24
N CYS A 38 -11.16 -1.43 2.46
CA CYS A 38 -10.33 -2.57 2.87
C CYS A 38 -10.54 -3.79 1.96
N PHE A 39 -11.76 -4.00 1.47
CA PHE A 39 -12.08 -5.11 0.58
C PHE A 39 -11.46 -4.94 -0.81
N ILE A 40 -11.55 -3.76 -1.43
CA ILE A 40 -10.80 -3.54 -2.69
C ILE A 40 -9.28 -3.62 -2.48
N SER A 41 -8.79 -3.21 -1.31
CA SER A 41 -7.37 -3.35 -0.94
C SER A 41 -6.94 -4.81 -0.83
N LEU A 42 -7.78 -5.72 -0.33
CA LEU A 42 -7.49 -7.16 -0.37
C LEU A 42 -7.41 -7.71 -1.80
N PHE A 43 -8.27 -7.22 -2.70
CA PHE A 43 -8.25 -7.58 -4.11
C PHE A 43 -7.15 -6.90 -4.90
N HIS A 44 -6.41 -5.95 -4.30
CA HIS A 44 -5.25 -5.29 -4.90
C HIS A 44 -3.95 -5.78 -4.27
N GLY A 45 -3.76 -5.64 -2.97
CA GLY A 45 -2.45 -5.72 -2.31
C GLY A 45 -1.74 -7.05 -2.54
N THR A 46 -2.32 -8.18 -2.13
CA THR A 46 -1.66 -9.48 -2.35
C THR A 46 -1.44 -9.80 -3.83
N PRO A 47 -2.43 -9.63 -4.72
CA PRO A 47 -2.18 -9.73 -6.16
C PRO A 47 -1.07 -8.79 -6.66
N ALA A 48 -1.05 -7.53 -6.22
CA ALA A 48 -0.06 -6.54 -6.63
C ALA A 48 1.35 -6.94 -6.18
N ALA A 49 1.51 -7.44 -4.95
CA ALA A 49 2.78 -7.94 -4.47
C ALA A 49 3.32 -9.10 -5.32
N LEU A 50 2.46 -10.08 -5.60
CA LEU A 50 2.81 -11.24 -6.41
C LEU A 50 3.09 -10.87 -7.87
N LEU A 51 2.23 -10.05 -8.47
CA LEU A 51 2.38 -9.60 -9.84
C LEU A 51 3.60 -8.71 -10.04
N ALA A 52 3.90 -7.82 -9.08
CA ALA A 52 5.11 -7.01 -9.10
C ALA A 52 6.37 -7.87 -9.04
N ALA A 53 6.43 -8.84 -8.11
CA ALA A 53 7.53 -9.79 -8.02
C ALA A 53 7.66 -10.61 -9.32
N ALA A 54 6.56 -11.16 -9.83
CA ALA A 54 6.55 -11.90 -11.09
C ALA A 54 7.02 -11.05 -12.28
N ALA A 55 6.60 -9.79 -12.36
CA ALA A 55 6.99 -8.88 -13.43
C ALA A 55 8.47 -8.49 -13.40
N ILE A 56 9.07 -8.42 -12.21
CA ILE A 56 10.52 -8.22 -12.04
C ILE A 56 11.28 -9.49 -12.43
N LEU A 57 10.83 -10.65 -11.93
CA LEU A 57 11.51 -11.92 -12.18
C LEU A 57 11.45 -12.35 -13.65
N ALA A 58 10.34 -12.07 -14.33
CA ALA A 58 10.15 -12.38 -15.75
C ALA A 58 10.84 -11.37 -16.70
N ALA A 59 11.36 -10.25 -16.19
CA ALA A 59 12.02 -9.26 -17.04
C ALA A 59 13.40 -9.78 -17.53
N PRO A 60 13.72 -9.60 -18.82
CA PRO A 60 15.00 -10.04 -19.40
C PRO A 60 16.19 -9.26 -18.82
N HIS A 61 15.96 -7.99 -18.47
CA HIS A 61 16.90 -7.12 -17.78
C HIS A 61 16.21 -6.53 -16.55
N ARG A 62 16.98 -6.34 -15.47
CA ARG A 62 16.49 -5.92 -14.14
C ARG A 62 17.21 -4.69 -13.61
N GLY A 63 17.73 -3.86 -14.51
CA GLY A 63 18.32 -2.57 -14.21
C GLY A 63 17.27 -1.59 -13.69
N LEU A 64 17.70 -0.67 -12.83
CA LEU A 64 16.82 0.33 -12.21
C LEU A 64 16.41 1.46 -13.18
N ALA A 65 17.03 1.56 -14.36
CA ALA A 65 16.65 2.48 -15.43
C ALA A 65 16.23 1.77 -16.73
N ASP A 66 16.05 0.45 -16.71
CA ASP A 66 15.63 -0.29 -17.90
C ASP A 66 14.23 0.12 -18.35
N ALA A 67 13.97 -0.02 -19.65
CA ALA A 67 12.67 0.22 -20.24
C ALA A 67 11.61 -0.69 -19.63
N ASN A 68 10.44 -0.11 -19.32
CA ASN A 68 9.37 -0.87 -18.69
C ASN A 68 8.85 -1.95 -19.65
N THR A 69 8.83 -3.20 -19.18
CA THR A 69 8.25 -4.30 -19.96
C THR A 69 6.73 -4.16 -20.04
N LYS A 70 6.10 -4.85 -21.00
CA LYS A 70 4.63 -4.92 -21.09
C LYS A 70 3.99 -5.43 -19.81
N PHE A 71 4.61 -6.42 -19.15
CA PHE A 71 4.09 -6.97 -17.91
C PHE A 71 4.24 -5.97 -16.75
N GLN A 72 5.39 -5.30 -16.62
CA GLN A 72 5.57 -4.26 -15.61
C GLN A 72 4.55 -3.13 -15.78
N ASN A 73 4.33 -2.66 -17.01
CA ASN A 73 3.32 -1.65 -17.30
C ASN A 73 1.89 -2.12 -17.00
N LEU A 74 1.57 -3.41 -17.19
CA LEU A 74 0.29 -3.97 -16.78
C LEU A 74 0.09 -3.89 -15.25
N VAL A 75 1.13 -4.19 -14.47
CA VAL A 75 1.09 -4.09 -13.00
C VAL A 75 0.98 -2.64 -12.54
N LEU A 76 1.68 -1.72 -13.19
CA LEU A 76 1.55 -0.28 -12.92
C LEU A 76 0.12 0.22 -13.20
N ASP A 77 -0.47 -0.14 -14.34
CA ASP A 77 -1.86 0.21 -14.69
C ASP A 77 -2.86 -0.38 -13.67
N TYR A 78 -2.64 -1.63 -13.24
CA TYR A 78 -3.47 -2.31 -12.24
C TYR A 78 -3.41 -1.61 -10.87
N SER A 79 -2.21 -1.29 -10.38
CA SER A 79 -2.05 -0.59 -9.10
C SER A 79 -2.54 0.85 -9.16
N ALA A 80 -2.27 1.58 -10.26
CA ALA A 80 -2.80 2.92 -10.44
C ALA A 80 -4.34 2.94 -10.39
N ALA A 81 -4.99 1.95 -11.01
CA ALA A 81 -6.44 1.84 -10.99
C ALA A 81 -7.01 1.64 -9.58
N TYR A 82 -6.36 0.81 -8.76
CA TYR A 82 -6.74 0.65 -7.35
C TYR A 82 -6.66 1.98 -6.60
N PHE A 83 -5.53 2.68 -6.68
CA PHE A 83 -5.35 3.96 -5.98
C PHE A 83 -6.36 5.01 -6.43
N VAL A 84 -6.70 5.05 -7.72
CA VAL A 84 -7.75 5.94 -8.25
C VAL A 84 -9.13 5.58 -7.69
N ALA A 85 -9.50 4.29 -7.68
CA ALA A 85 -10.78 3.84 -7.15
C ALA A 85 -10.91 4.14 -5.65
N ASP A 86 -9.84 3.91 -4.88
CA ASP A 86 -9.85 4.15 -3.45
C ASP A 86 -9.84 5.66 -3.11
N LEU A 87 -9.12 6.49 -3.87
CA LEU A 87 -9.21 7.94 -3.75
C LEU A 87 -10.60 8.49 -4.08
N ALA A 88 -11.29 7.90 -5.07
CA ALA A 88 -12.68 8.26 -5.38
C ALA A 88 -13.61 7.93 -4.21
N HIS A 89 -13.40 6.79 -3.55
CA HIS A 89 -14.08 6.46 -2.30
C HIS A 89 -13.81 7.50 -1.20
N LEU A 90 -12.54 7.85 -0.96
CA LEU A 90 -12.17 8.83 0.06
C LEU A 90 -12.79 10.20 -0.19
N ALA A 91 -12.82 10.65 -1.46
CA ALA A 91 -13.47 11.88 -1.86
C ALA A 91 -15.00 11.83 -1.61
N ALA A 92 -15.65 10.72 -1.98
CA ALA A 92 -17.10 10.58 -1.90
C ALA A 92 -17.63 10.47 -0.46
N PHE A 93 -16.92 9.78 0.44
CA PHE A 93 -17.42 9.47 1.79
C PHE A 93 -16.78 10.31 2.90
N PHE A 94 -15.64 10.94 2.64
CA PHE A 94 -14.90 11.67 3.67
C PHE A 94 -14.56 13.12 3.29
N GLY A 95 -15.01 13.60 2.12
CA GLY A 95 -14.88 15.00 1.71
C GLY A 95 -13.45 15.55 1.72
N GLY A 96 -12.45 14.67 1.60
CA GLY A 96 -11.02 15.03 1.77
C GLY A 96 -10.57 15.31 3.22
N GLY A 97 -11.49 15.31 4.19
CA GLY A 97 -11.21 15.53 5.62
C GLY A 97 -11.09 14.24 6.46
N GLY A 98 -11.37 13.07 5.90
CA GLY A 98 -10.99 11.78 6.50
C GLY A 98 -9.47 11.58 6.50
N ASP A 99 -8.99 10.53 7.19
CA ASP A 99 -7.58 10.26 7.51
C ASP A 99 -6.58 10.84 6.48
N THR A 100 -6.14 12.08 6.70
CA THR A 100 -5.36 12.84 5.73
C THR A 100 -4.05 12.13 5.39
N LYS A 101 -3.52 11.34 6.32
CA LYS A 101 -2.31 10.53 6.12
C LYS A 101 -2.56 9.47 5.05
N PHE A 102 -3.72 8.84 5.09
CA PHE A 102 -4.13 7.82 4.13
C PHE A 102 -4.33 8.42 2.73
N VAL A 103 -5.02 9.57 2.63
CA VAL A 103 -5.20 10.31 1.36
C VAL A 103 -3.85 10.71 0.76
N CYS A 104 -2.98 11.35 1.56
CA CYS A 104 -1.65 11.77 1.11
C CYS A 104 -0.80 10.57 0.67
N HIS A 105 -0.87 9.45 1.39
CA HIS A 105 -0.17 8.22 1.02
C HIS A 105 -0.65 7.66 -0.34
N HIS A 106 -1.96 7.64 -0.57
CA HIS A 106 -2.54 7.14 -1.83
C HIS A 106 -2.19 8.05 -3.01
N LEU A 107 -2.26 9.38 -2.84
CA LEU A 107 -1.81 10.34 -3.84
C LEU A 107 -0.32 10.23 -4.15
N ALA A 108 0.53 10.13 -3.12
CA ALA A 108 1.96 9.93 -3.26
C ALA A 108 2.30 8.66 -4.04
N THR A 109 1.64 7.55 -3.72
CA THR A 109 1.88 6.26 -4.38
C THR A 109 1.39 6.28 -5.81
N LEU A 110 0.20 6.85 -6.06
CA LEU A 110 -0.32 7.04 -7.41
C LEU A 110 0.62 7.91 -8.25
N PHE A 111 1.15 9.00 -7.69
CA PHE A 111 2.12 9.87 -8.36
C PHE A 111 3.36 9.08 -8.82
N VAL A 112 3.98 8.28 -7.94
CA VAL A 112 5.17 7.48 -8.29
C VAL A 112 4.84 6.46 -9.39
N ILE A 113 3.70 5.78 -9.30
CA ILE A 113 3.26 4.78 -10.29
C ILE A 113 3.00 5.44 -11.65
N VAL A 114 2.23 6.53 -11.69
CA VAL A 114 1.85 7.22 -12.93
C VAL A 114 3.06 7.83 -13.61
N THR A 115 3.97 8.46 -12.85
CA THR A 115 5.19 9.04 -13.42
C THR A 115 6.14 7.95 -13.93
N CYS A 116 6.27 6.82 -13.25
CA CYS A 116 7.02 5.67 -13.78
C CYS A 116 6.40 5.13 -15.07
N ARG A 117 5.06 5.01 -15.11
CA ARG A 117 4.32 4.42 -16.23
C ARG A 117 4.29 5.31 -17.47
N HIS A 118 4.09 6.61 -17.30
CA HIS A 118 3.72 7.52 -18.38
C HIS A 118 4.74 8.64 -18.65
N VAL A 119 5.54 9.03 -17.65
CA VAL A 119 6.55 10.09 -17.81
C VAL A 119 7.91 9.48 -18.12
N ALA A 120 8.39 8.57 -17.28
CA ALA A 120 9.68 7.92 -17.48
C ALA A 120 9.61 6.78 -18.51
N ALA A 121 8.54 5.97 -18.45
CA ALA A 121 8.43 4.70 -19.19
C ALA A 121 9.61 3.72 -18.94
N HIS A 122 10.40 3.99 -17.90
CA HIS A 122 11.59 3.27 -17.46
C HIS A 122 11.58 3.20 -15.92
N GLY A 123 12.38 2.29 -15.38
CA GLY A 123 12.61 2.16 -13.94
C GLY A 123 11.52 1.47 -13.14
N ALA A 124 10.62 0.74 -13.81
CA ALA A 124 9.61 -0.06 -13.13
C ALA A 124 10.20 -1.10 -12.17
N VAL A 125 11.42 -1.59 -12.37
CA VAL A 125 12.05 -2.53 -11.42
C VAL A 125 12.16 -1.91 -10.03
N ALA A 126 12.60 -0.65 -9.94
CA ALA A 126 12.71 0.06 -8.67
C ALA A 126 11.33 0.25 -8.03
N VAL A 127 10.38 0.79 -8.79
CA VAL A 127 9.03 1.12 -8.32
C VAL A 127 8.24 -0.13 -7.93
N LEU A 128 8.32 -1.20 -8.73
CA LEU A 128 7.63 -2.46 -8.43
C LEU A 128 8.27 -3.22 -7.27
N SER A 129 9.58 -3.06 -7.03
CA SER A 129 10.21 -3.62 -5.83
C SER A 129 9.64 -2.99 -4.57
N LEU A 130 9.50 -1.67 -4.57
CA LEU A 130 8.86 -0.92 -3.48
C LEU A 130 7.38 -1.26 -3.34
N LEU A 131 6.65 -1.40 -4.45
CA LEU A 131 5.24 -1.84 -4.44
C LEU A 131 5.12 -3.26 -3.85
N ALA A 132 5.97 -4.19 -4.25
CA ALA A 132 5.93 -5.56 -3.73
C ALA A 132 6.17 -5.61 -2.23
N LEU A 133 7.17 -4.87 -1.74
CA LEU A 133 7.42 -4.73 -0.31
C LEU A 133 6.25 -4.02 0.39
N ALA A 134 5.72 -2.95 -0.21
CA ALA A 134 4.62 -2.21 0.37
C ALA A 134 3.40 -3.10 0.61
N GLU A 135 3.09 -3.95 -0.37
CA GLU A 135 1.90 -4.78 -0.36
C GLU A 135 2.10 -6.16 0.29
N ALA A 136 3.33 -6.53 0.66
CA ALA A 136 3.65 -7.81 1.29
C ALA A 136 2.89 -8.04 2.61
N THR A 137 2.44 -6.95 3.26
CA THR A 137 1.71 -7.00 4.53
C THR A 137 0.21 -6.78 4.38
N SER A 138 -0.30 -6.56 3.17
CA SER A 138 -1.64 -6.03 2.94
C SER A 138 -2.76 -6.96 3.38
N VAL A 139 -2.61 -8.29 3.25
CA VAL A 139 -3.61 -9.23 3.78
C VAL A 139 -3.71 -9.14 5.30
N LEU A 140 -2.56 -9.11 6.01
CA LEU A 140 -2.56 -8.99 7.47
C LEU A 140 -3.10 -7.64 7.90
N GLN A 141 -2.67 -6.56 7.23
CA GLN A 141 -3.10 -5.20 7.51
C GLN A 141 -4.62 -5.04 7.34
N ASN A 142 -5.18 -5.48 6.21
CA ASN A 142 -6.61 -5.35 5.93
C ASN A 142 -7.46 -6.27 6.81
N ALA A 143 -7.03 -7.51 7.05
CA ALA A 143 -7.73 -8.41 7.97
C ALA A 143 -7.72 -7.85 9.41
N TRP A 144 -6.58 -7.30 9.85
CA TRP A 144 -6.47 -6.62 11.13
C TRP A 144 -7.36 -5.36 11.20
N ALA A 145 -7.39 -4.53 10.16
CA ALA A 145 -8.22 -3.33 10.12
C ALA A 145 -9.73 -3.65 10.19
N LEU A 146 -10.19 -4.63 9.41
CA LEU A 146 -11.57 -5.11 9.44
C LEU A 146 -11.95 -5.71 10.81
N ALA A 147 -11.04 -6.48 11.42
CA ALA A 147 -11.23 -7.03 12.74
C ALA A 147 -11.27 -5.93 13.81
N ARG A 148 -10.37 -4.95 13.73
CA ARG A 148 -10.32 -3.79 14.65
C ARG A 148 -11.59 -2.95 14.56
N ALA A 149 -12.13 -2.72 13.36
CA ALA A 149 -13.39 -2.01 13.15
C ALA A 149 -14.60 -2.66 13.85
N ARG A 150 -14.54 -3.97 14.12
CA ARG A 150 -15.59 -4.72 14.82
C ARG A 150 -15.18 -5.28 16.17
N ARG A 151 -14.04 -4.84 16.72
CA ARG A 151 -13.48 -5.35 17.99
C ARG A 151 -14.48 -5.20 19.15
N GLY A 152 -15.23 -4.09 19.20
CA GLY A 152 -16.25 -3.84 20.23
C GLY A 152 -17.54 -4.66 20.08
N ASP A 153 -17.88 -5.07 18.85
CA ASP A 153 -19.20 -5.62 18.55
C ASP A 153 -19.20 -7.14 18.34
N ALA A 154 -18.02 -7.75 18.14
CA ALA A 154 -17.92 -9.17 17.82
C ALA A 154 -16.71 -9.81 18.52
N ARG A 155 -16.98 -10.78 19.40
CA ARG A 155 -15.94 -11.54 20.12
C ARG A 155 -14.93 -12.20 19.18
N VAL A 156 -15.39 -12.71 18.03
CA VAL A 156 -14.51 -13.29 17.00
C VAL A 156 -13.59 -12.22 16.41
N ALA A 157 -14.12 -11.03 16.08
CA ALA A 157 -13.32 -9.94 15.55
C ALA A 157 -12.27 -9.46 16.57
N ALA A 158 -12.61 -9.42 17.86
CA ALA A 158 -11.64 -9.11 18.91
C ALA A 158 -10.50 -10.13 18.96
N ARG A 159 -10.80 -11.43 18.94
CA ARG A 159 -9.78 -12.48 18.92
C ARG A 159 -8.88 -12.40 17.69
N VAL A 160 -9.46 -12.18 16.51
CA VAL A 160 -8.70 -12.02 15.26
C VAL A 160 -7.81 -10.79 15.33
N CYS A 161 -8.32 -9.65 15.80
CA CYS A 161 -7.56 -8.42 15.97
C CYS A 161 -6.35 -8.64 16.91
N ASP A 162 -6.57 -9.26 18.06
CA ASP A 162 -5.52 -9.54 19.04
C ASP A 162 -4.47 -10.52 18.50
N ALA A 163 -4.91 -11.58 17.80
CA ALA A 163 -4.02 -12.58 17.21
C ALA A 163 -3.17 -12.00 16.07
N LEU A 164 -3.74 -11.11 15.26
CA LEU A 164 -3.03 -10.51 14.12
C LEU A 164 -2.13 -9.34 14.50
N SER A 165 -2.41 -8.61 15.59
CA SER A 165 -1.73 -7.34 15.91
C SER A 165 -0.21 -7.49 15.96
N VAL A 166 0.33 -8.41 16.77
CA VAL A 166 1.79 -8.55 16.91
C VAL A 166 2.46 -9.11 15.64
N PRO A 167 1.96 -10.19 15.01
CA PRO A 167 2.51 -10.66 13.74
C PRO A 167 2.50 -9.60 12.64
N PHE A 168 1.40 -8.87 12.51
CA PHE A 168 1.26 -7.77 11.55
C PHE A 168 2.28 -6.67 11.83
N TYR A 169 2.33 -6.13 13.06
CA TYR A 169 3.22 -5.02 13.37
C TYR A 169 4.70 -5.41 13.19
N GLY A 170 5.07 -6.63 13.61
CA GLY A 170 6.43 -7.13 13.44
C GLY A 170 6.83 -7.23 11.98
N LEU A 171 6.02 -7.89 11.15
CA LEU A 171 6.29 -7.99 9.71
C LEU A 171 6.30 -6.62 9.04
N TYR A 172 5.35 -5.76 9.38
CA TYR A 172 5.27 -4.39 8.86
C TYR A 172 6.51 -3.57 9.20
N SER A 173 6.96 -3.61 10.46
CA SER A 173 8.18 -2.94 10.90
C SER A 173 9.42 -3.44 10.15
N VAL A 174 9.56 -4.74 9.90
CA VAL A 174 10.70 -5.28 9.14
C VAL A 174 10.63 -4.83 7.67
N VAL A 175 9.49 -5.01 7.02
CA VAL A 175 9.35 -4.71 5.60
C VAL A 175 9.49 -3.22 5.32
N ARG A 176 8.86 -2.36 6.13
CA ARG A 176 8.90 -0.90 5.98
C ARG A 176 10.16 -0.27 6.57
N GLY A 177 10.71 -0.83 7.65
CA GLY A 177 11.85 -0.25 8.37
C GLY A 177 13.22 -0.75 7.93
N LEU A 178 13.29 -1.92 7.29
CA LEU A 178 14.54 -2.49 6.81
C LEU A 178 14.57 -2.58 5.28
N PHE A 179 13.65 -3.37 4.69
CA PHE A 179 13.70 -3.66 3.26
C PHE A 179 13.34 -2.45 2.39
N GLY A 180 12.35 -1.64 2.80
CA GLY A 180 12.02 -0.38 2.11
C GLY A 180 13.21 0.58 1.99
N PRO A 181 13.83 1.00 3.12
CA PRO A 181 15.02 1.84 3.13
C PRO A 181 16.17 1.26 2.33
N TYR A 182 16.40 -0.06 2.41
CA TYR A 182 17.43 -0.72 1.60
C TYR A 182 17.22 -0.48 0.10
N VAL A 183 16.00 -0.67 -0.41
CA VAL A 183 15.71 -0.42 -1.83
C VAL A 183 15.87 1.06 -2.19
N VAL A 184 15.44 1.98 -1.32
CA VAL A 184 15.62 3.43 -1.54
C VAL A 184 17.11 3.80 -1.60
N LEU A 185 17.95 3.26 -0.72
CA LEU A 185 19.39 3.51 -0.74
C LEU A 185 20.03 2.98 -2.04
N ARG A 186 19.59 1.81 -2.53
CA ARG A 186 20.02 1.28 -3.83
C ARG A 186 19.61 2.19 -4.99
N MET A 187 18.40 2.74 -4.96
CA MET A 187 17.94 3.73 -5.94
C MET A 187 18.80 4.99 -5.91
N VAL A 188 19.04 5.55 -4.71
CA VAL A 188 19.87 6.75 -4.55
C VAL A 188 21.26 6.52 -5.12
N GLY A 189 21.94 5.44 -4.71
CA GLY A 189 23.30 5.15 -5.17
C GLY A 189 23.40 4.93 -6.68
N PHE A 190 22.40 4.28 -7.29
CA PHE A 190 22.38 4.04 -8.73
C PHE A 190 22.07 5.31 -9.53
N TYR A 191 21.08 6.10 -9.12
CA TYR A 191 20.70 7.31 -9.86
C TYR A 191 21.71 8.45 -9.68
N SER A 192 22.28 8.60 -8.49
CA SER A 192 23.30 9.64 -8.24
C SER A 192 24.64 9.35 -8.94
N SER A 193 24.92 8.09 -9.29
CA SER A 193 26.10 7.71 -10.07
C SER A 193 25.88 7.85 -11.59
N GLY A 194 24.80 8.49 -12.03
CA GLY A 194 24.48 8.65 -13.45
C GLY A 194 23.81 7.43 -14.09
N GLY A 195 23.40 6.40 -13.33
CA GLY A 195 22.81 5.16 -13.88
C GLY A 195 21.49 5.34 -14.64
N ALA A 196 20.89 6.52 -14.59
CA ALA A 196 19.67 6.90 -15.32
C ALA A 196 19.89 8.03 -16.36
N GLU A 197 21.13 8.47 -16.58
CA GLU A 197 21.42 9.58 -17.49
C GLU A 197 20.88 9.33 -18.90
N GLY A 198 20.23 10.35 -19.46
CA GLY A 198 19.60 10.29 -20.78
C GLY A 198 18.31 9.47 -20.85
N VAL A 199 17.88 8.81 -19.77
CA VAL A 199 16.72 7.89 -19.79
C VAL A 199 15.62 8.30 -18.81
N ILE A 200 15.96 8.56 -17.55
CA ILE A 200 15.01 9.06 -16.54
C ILE A 200 15.44 10.46 -16.12
N ALA A 201 14.58 11.45 -16.34
CA ALA A 201 14.87 12.83 -15.96
C ALA A 201 15.15 12.95 -14.46
N THR A 202 16.13 13.80 -14.11
CA THR A 202 16.62 13.91 -12.72
C THR A 202 15.52 14.24 -11.71
N TRP A 203 14.63 15.17 -12.07
CA TRP A 203 13.52 15.55 -11.19
C TRP A 203 12.56 14.37 -10.92
N VAL A 204 12.41 13.44 -11.87
CA VAL A 204 11.50 12.29 -11.74
C VAL A 204 12.02 11.34 -10.68
N TRP A 205 13.25 10.84 -10.80
CA TRP A 205 13.77 9.88 -9.83
C TRP A 205 14.01 10.52 -8.45
N VAL A 206 14.41 11.81 -8.41
CA VAL A 206 14.53 12.55 -7.14
C VAL A 206 13.16 12.62 -6.45
N SER A 207 12.10 12.93 -7.20
CA SER A 207 10.75 12.97 -6.64
C SER A 207 10.31 11.61 -6.10
N TRP A 208 10.63 10.51 -6.78
CA TRP A 208 10.33 9.16 -6.29
C TRP A 208 11.03 8.86 -4.97
N VAL A 209 12.34 9.12 -4.88
CA VAL A 209 13.13 8.90 -3.66
C VAL A 209 12.55 9.68 -2.49
N VAL A 210 12.25 10.97 -2.69
CA VAL A 210 11.72 11.86 -1.65
C VAL A 210 10.35 11.38 -1.19
N VAL A 211 9.42 11.15 -2.12
CA VAL A 211 8.05 10.73 -1.81
C VAL A 211 8.03 9.38 -1.09
N VAL A 212 8.80 8.39 -1.57
CA VAL A 212 8.86 7.06 -0.95
C VAL A 212 9.50 7.12 0.44
N SER A 213 10.56 7.91 0.62
CA SER A 213 11.20 8.09 1.93
C SER A 213 10.23 8.67 2.96
N MET A 214 9.46 9.69 2.58
CA MET A 214 8.42 10.27 3.46
C MET A 214 7.33 9.24 3.78
N ALA A 215 6.90 8.44 2.80
CA ALA A 215 5.91 7.39 3.03
C ALA A 215 6.43 6.31 4.00
N ILE A 216 7.71 5.94 3.91
CA ILE A 216 8.35 5.01 4.86
C ILE A 216 8.37 5.62 6.27
N VAL A 217 8.82 6.86 6.43
CA VAL A 217 8.84 7.54 7.75
C VAL A 217 7.44 7.60 8.34
N GLY A 218 6.43 8.01 7.56
CA GLY A 218 5.03 8.04 7.98
C GLY A 218 4.52 6.65 8.43
N SER A 219 4.89 5.60 7.69
CA SER A 219 4.56 4.21 8.02
C SER A 219 5.20 3.77 9.35
N LEU A 220 6.45 4.16 9.59
CA LEU A 220 7.17 3.84 10.82
C LEU A 220 6.58 4.55 12.03
N VAL A 221 6.25 5.84 11.91
CA VAL A 221 5.55 6.59 12.96
C VAL A 221 4.21 5.94 13.29
N TRP A 222 3.45 5.55 12.26
CA TRP A 222 2.15 4.90 12.44
C TRP A 222 2.26 3.56 13.17
N VAL A 223 3.13 2.64 12.73
CA VAL A 223 3.28 1.33 13.39
C VAL A 223 3.89 1.47 14.79
N SER A 224 4.72 2.49 15.04
CA SER A 224 5.29 2.75 16.38
C SER A 224 4.19 3.11 17.38
N ASN A 225 3.20 3.92 16.97
CA ASN A 225 2.04 4.21 17.81
C ASN A 225 1.22 2.93 18.12
N LEU A 226 1.07 2.03 17.15
CA LEU A 226 0.38 0.76 17.35
C LEU A 226 1.14 -0.16 18.33
N TRP A 227 2.47 -0.17 18.25
CA TRP A 227 3.30 -0.87 19.24
C TRP A 227 3.09 -0.29 20.64
N VAL A 228 3.11 1.03 20.78
CA VAL A 228 2.86 1.71 22.07
C VAL A 228 1.50 1.34 22.65
N GLU A 229 0.44 1.26 21.83
CA GLU A 229 -0.89 0.81 22.25
C GLU A 229 -0.83 -0.63 22.83
N VAL A 230 -0.19 -1.55 22.12
CA VAL A 230 -0.09 -2.96 22.57
C VAL A 230 0.73 -3.08 23.86
N TYR A 231 1.84 -2.36 23.98
CA TYR A 231 2.65 -2.37 25.20
C TYR A 231 1.87 -1.80 26.39
N ARG A 232 1.12 -0.70 26.19
CA ARG A 232 0.27 -0.10 27.23
C ARG A 232 -0.85 -1.05 27.65
N GLU A 233 -1.55 -1.68 26.70
CA GLU A 233 -2.60 -2.67 27.01
C GLU A 233 -2.05 -3.86 27.80
N ARG A 234 -0.86 -4.36 27.44
CA ARG A 234 -0.20 -5.48 28.12
C ARG A 234 0.26 -5.11 29.52
N PHE A 235 0.85 -3.93 29.70
CA PHE A 235 1.31 -3.44 30.99
C PHE A 235 0.14 -3.30 31.99
N ARG A 236 -0.96 -2.67 31.56
CA ARG A 236 -2.18 -2.55 32.39
C ARG A 236 -2.73 -3.92 32.83
N LYS A 237 -2.75 -4.91 31.93
CA LYS A 237 -3.19 -6.28 32.26
C LYS A 237 -2.27 -7.00 33.24
N VAL A 238 -1.00 -6.62 33.32
CA VAL A 238 -0.05 -7.16 34.31
C VAL A 238 -0.29 -6.48 35.66
N GLU A 239 -0.48 -5.16 35.68
CA GLU A 239 -0.80 -4.39 36.89
C GLU A 239 -2.13 -4.85 37.55
N GLU A 240 -3.17 -5.08 36.75
CA GLU A 240 -4.46 -5.65 37.18
C GLU A 240 -4.35 -7.09 37.75
N LYS A 241 -3.26 -7.82 37.47
CA LYS A 241 -3.02 -9.17 38.01
C LYS A 241 -2.16 -9.17 39.27
N ILE A 242 -1.42 -8.08 39.51
CA ILE A 242 -0.52 -7.92 40.66
C ILE A 242 -1.26 -7.24 41.83
N THR A 243 -2.29 -6.44 41.53
CA THR A 243 -3.18 -5.79 42.50
C THR A 243 -4.37 -6.69 42.83
#